data_AF-A0A846QCT1-F1
#
_entry.id   AF-A0A846QCT1-F1
#
_cell.length_a   1.000
_cell.length_b   1.000
_cell.length_c   1.000
_cell.angle_alpha   90.00
_cell.angle_beta   90.00
_cell.angle_gamma   90.00
#
_symmetry.space_group_name_H-M   'P 1'
#
loop_
_entity.id
_entity.type
_entity.pdbx_description
1 polymer ?
#
loop_
_entity_poly.entity_id
_entity_poly.type
_entity_poly.pdbx_seq_one_letter_code
_entity_poly.pdbx_strand_id
1 'polypeptide(L)'
;MYGWRARIGGLIPTTNTIVEAEFNRLAPEGVSIHASRMNLRQATVRGLEKMNTYMERAVKWLTPANVDVIAFVGTSASLLRNIEFLTNHLRSKRFWLTFIIEL
;
A
#
# COMPACT_ATOMS: atom_id res chain seq x y z
N MET A 1 -20.98 -6.98 -8.94
CA MET A 1 -20.45 -5.59 -8.87
C MET A 1 -19.41 -5.55 -7.75
N TYR A 2 -18.23 -4.96 -7.93
CA TYR A 2 -17.15 -4.95 -6.92
C TYR A 2 -17.14 -3.66 -6.08
N GLY A 3 -16.57 -3.70 -4.87
CA GLY A 3 -16.35 -2.52 -4.05
C GLY A 3 -17.59 -1.93 -3.36
N TRP A 4 -18.69 -2.68 -3.27
CA TRP A 4 -19.87 -2.28 -2.50
C TRP A 4 -19.71 -2.48 -1.00
N ARG A 5 -18.81 -3.39 -0.59
CA ARG A 5 -18.51 -3.68 0.81
C ARG A 5 -17.30 -2.89 1.31
N ALA A 6 -16.23 -2.88 0.52
CA ALA A 6 -15.02 -2.10 0.80
C ALA A 6 -14.15 -1.91 -0.45
N ARG A 7 -13.38 -0.83 -0.48
CA ARG A 7 -12.34 -0.52 -1.47
C ARG A 7 -11.00 -0.37 -0.74
N ILE A 8 -10.06 -1.27 -0.99
CA ILE A 8 -8.74 -1.26 -0.35
C ILE A 8 -7.72 -0.68 -1.33
N GLY A 9 -7.02 0.36 -0.91
CA GLY A 9 -5.88 0.93 -1.62
C GLY A 9 -4.57 0.27 -1.18
N GLY A 10 -3.71 -0.15 -2.10
CA GLY A 10 -2.38 -0.68 -1.82
C GLY A 10 -1.30 0.25 -2.33
N LEU A 11 -0.36 0.63 -1.47
CA LEU A 11 0.90 1.27 -1.86
C LEU A 11 1.95 0.18 -2.06
N ILE A 12 2.32 -0.07 -3.32
CA ILE A 12 3.08 -1.26 -3.71
C ILE A 12 4.40 -0.86 -4.39
N PRO A 13 5.55 -1.45 -4.02
CA PRO A 13 6.80 -1.24 -4.74
C PRO A 13 6.69 -1.67 -6.21
N THR A 14 7.34 -0.97 -7.13
CA THR A 14 7.36 -1.34 -8.55
C THR A 14 7.94 -2.72 -8.84
N THR A 15 8.79 -3.24 -7.96
CA THR A 15 9.40 -4.58 -8.08
C THR A 15 8.50 -5.71 -7.60
N ASN A 16 7.44 -5.42 -6.84
CA ASN A 16 6.54 -6.47 -6.35
C ASN A 16 5.58 -6.88 -7.46
N THR A 17 5.51 -8.17 -7.78
CA THR A 17 4.63 -8.72 -8.83
C THR A 17 3.54 -9.65 -8.29
N ILE A 18 3.51 -9.89 -6.97
CA ILE A 18 2.69 -10.94 -6.35
C ILE A 18 1.45 -10.35 -5.66
N VAL A 19 1.63 -9.24 -4.94
CA VAL A 19 0.61 -8.71 -4.02
C VAL A 19 -0.69 -8.40 -4.73
N GLU A 20 -0.64 -7.80 -5.92
CA GLU A 20 -1.85 -7.44 -6.65
C GLU A 20 -2.65 -8.70 -7.05
N ALA A 21 -1.97 -9.75 -7.51
CA ALA A 21 -2.63 -11.01 -7.88
C ALA A 21 -3.23 -11.70 -6.66
N GLU A 22 -2.45 -11.84 -5.58
CA GLU A 22 -2.90 -12.51 -4.36
C GLU A 22 -4.02 -11.74 -3.65
N PHE A 23 -3.94 -10.41 -3.57
CA PHE A 23 -4.98 -9.61 -2.93
C PHE A 23 -6.29 -9.68 -3.71
N ASN A 24 -6.24 -9.65 -5.04
CA ASN A 24 -7.46 -9.82 -5.84
C ASN A 24 -8.03 -11.24 -5.73
N ARG A 25 -7.17 -12.27 -5.66
CA ARG A 25 -7.59 -13.67 -5.49
C ARG A 25 -8.24 -13.94 -4.13
N LEU A 26 -7.72 -13.29 -3.07
CA LEU A 26 -8.17 -13.47 -1.69
C LEU A 26 -9.25 -12.47 -1.26
N ALA A 27 -9.59 -11.50 -2.11
CA ALA A 27 -10.58 -10.47 -1.77
C ALA A 27 -11.95 -11.12 -1.47
N PRO A 28 -12.54 -10.87 -0.29
CA PRO A 28 -13.89 -11.31 0.01
C PRO A 28 -14.91 -10.73 -0.96
N GLU A 29 -16.07 -11.36 -1.06
CA GLU A 29 -17.15 -10.85 -1.89
C GLU A 29 -17.48 -9.38 -1.56
N GLY A 30 -17.63 -8.59 -2.62
CA GLY A 30 -17.94 -7.16 -2.52
C GLY A 30 -16.77 -6.25 -2.18
N VAL A 31 -15.58 -6.80 -1.95
CA VAL A 31 -14.35 -6.04 -1.76
C VAL A 31 -13.67 -5.80 -3.12
N SER A 32 -13.04 -4.64 -3.29
CA SER A 32 -12.20 -4.35 -4.47
C SER A 32 -10.83 -3.85 -4.04
N ILE A 33 -9.80 -4.18 -4.82
CA ILE A 33 -8.42 -3.80 -4.57
C ILE A 33 -7.98 -2.78 -5.62
N HIS A 34 -7.33 -1.71 -5.18
CA HIS A 34 -6.82 -0.61 -6.02
C HIS A 34 -5.36 -0.40 -5.67
N ALA A 35 -4.48 -0.35 -6.66
CA ALA A 35 -3.04 -0.25 -6.42
C ALA A 35 -2.48 1.08 -6.92
N SER A 36 -1.53 1.63 -6.18
CA SER A 36 -0.65 2.72 -6.61
C SER A 36 0.79 2.35 -6.31
N ARG A 37 1.68 2.64 -7.26
CA ARG A 37 3.05 2.14 -7.21
C ARG A 37 4.06 3.20 -6.76
N MET A 38 5.02 2.75 -5.96
CA MET A 38 6.19 3.52 -5.54
C MET A 38 7.44 2.92 -6.16
N ASN A 39 8.22 3.75 -6.85
CA ASN A 39 9.39 3.28 -7.57
C ASN A 39 10.47 2.76 -6.59
N LEU A 40 10.80 1.48 -6.74
CA LEU A 40 11.88 0.79 -6.05
C LEU A 40 12.69 0.02 -7.10
N ARG A 41 14.00 0.27 -7.19
CA ARG A 41 14.90 -0.48 -8.10
C ARG A 41 15.61 -1.63 -7.39
N GLN A 42 16.04 -1.39 -6.16
CA GLN A 42 16.75 -2.36 -5.32
C GLN A 42 16.32 -2.16 -3.87
N ALA A 43 16.13 -3.24 -3.13
CA ALA A 43 15.71 -3.24 -1.73
C ALA A 43 16.89 -3.00 -0.77
N THR A 44 17.66 -1.93 -1.02
CA THR A 44 18.69 -1.43 -0.10
C THR A 44 18.10 -0.35 0.81
N VAL A 45 18.75 -0.02 1.93
CA VAL A 45 18.31 1.07 2.83
C VAL A 45 18.05 2.36 2.05
N ARG A 46 19.03 2.80 1.24
CA ARG A 46 18.91 3.99 0.38
C ARG A 46 17.79 3.86 -0.67
N GLY A 47 17.60 2.66 -1.22
CA GLY A 47 16.52 2.38 -2.16
C GLY A 47 15.14 2.55 -1.51
N LEU A 48 14.98 2.05 -0.29
CA LEU A 48 13.76 2.13 0.50
C LEU A 48 13.50 3.56 1.01
N GLU A 49 14.54 4.30 1.41
CA GLU A 49 14.44 5.73 1.72
C GLU A 49 13.96 6.54 0.51
N LYS A 50 14.54 6.30 -0.67
CA LYS A 50 14.12 6.96 -1.91
C LYS A 50 12.69 6.58 -2.30
N MET A 51 12.32 5.31 -2.14
CA MET A 51 10.96 4.84 -2.43
C MET A 51 9.92 5.62 -1.61
N ASN A 52 10.22 5.91 -0.33
CA ASN A 52 9.31 6.65 0.55
C ASN A 52 8.99 8.06 0.05
N THR A 53 9.87 8.69 -0.73
CA THR A 53 9.60 10.02 -1.33
C THR A 53 8.45 9.98 -2.35
N TYR A 54 8.05 8.81 -2.84
CA TYR A 54 6.93 8.65 -3.75
C TYR A 54 5.59 8.41 -3.02
N MET A 55 5.61 8.21 -1.69
CA MET A 55 4.44 7.79 -0.92
C MET A 55 3.27 8.79 -1.00
N GLU A 56 3.53 10.07 -0.78
CA GLU A 56 2.50 11.12 -0.82
C GLU A 56 1.81 11.18 -2.20
N ARG A 57 2.61 11.08 -3.27
CA ARG A 57 2.09 11.02 -4.64
C ARG A 57 1.24 9.76 -4.85
N ALA A 58 1.73 8.61 -4.39
CA ALA A 58 1.04 7.34 -4.56
C ALA A 58 -0.32 7.34 -3.84
N VAL A 59 -0.40 7.94 -2.65
CA VAL A 59 -1.65 8.17 -1.90
C VAL A 59 -2.57 9.10 -2.67
N LYS A 60 -2.07 10.23 -3.17
CA LYS A 60 -2.85 11.18 -3.97
C LYS A 60 -3.51 10.53 -5.18
N TRP A 61 -2.86 9.53 -5.80
CA TRP A 61 -3.42 8.77 -6.92
C TRP A 61 -4.49 7.75 -6.52
N LEU A 62 -4.49 7.28 -5.26
CA LEU A 62 -5.56 6.42 -4.74
C LEU A 62 -6.79 7.21 -4.30
N THR A 63 -6.65 8.49 -3.93
CA THR A 63 -7.76 9.31 -3.44
C THR A 63 -8.97 9.36 -4.39
N PRO A 64 -8.82 9.58 -5.72
CA PRO A 64 -9.96 9.60 -6.64
C PRO A 64 -10.71 8.26 -6.76
N ALA A 65 -10.05 7.14 -6.45
CA ALA A 65 -10.70 5.81 -6.42
C ALA A 65 -11.61 5.63 -5.19
N ASN A 66 -11.67 6.63 -4.29
CA ASN A 66 -12.47 6.63 -3.07
C ASN A 66 -12.29 5.33 -2.25
N VAL A 67 -11.02 4.93 -2.07
CA VAL A 67 -10.66 3.79 -1.22
C VAL A 67 -11.01 4.07 0.24
N ASP A 68 -11.52 3.07 0.95
CA ASP A 68 -11.90 3.17 2.36
C ASP A 68 -10.69 3.11 3.28
N VAL A 69 -9.67 2.34 2.89
CA VAL A 69 -8.42 2.13 3.62
C VAL A 69 -7.23 2.11 2.66
N ILE A 70 -6.05 2.54 3.12
CA ILE A 70 -4.79 2.41 2.39
C ILE A 70 -3.83 1.52 3.19
N ALA A 71 -3.37 0.45 2.57
CA ALA A 71 -2.35 -0.45 3.09
C ALA A 71 -1.00 -0.15 2.44
N PHE A 72 0.04 -0.02 3.24
CA PHE A 72 1.42 0.00 2.75
C PHE A 72 1.95 -1.43 2.66
N VAL A 73 2.31 -1.88 1.46
CA VAL A 73 2.65 -3.30 1.23
C VAL A 73 4.13 -3.47 0.93
N GLY A 74 4.91 -3.78 1.97
CA GLY A 74 6.34 -4.11 1.83
C GLY A 74 7.02 -4.38 3.17
N THR A 75 7.36 -5.64 3.43
CA THR A 75 7.92 -6.12 4.71
C THR A 75 9.20 -5.39 5.12
N SER A 76 10.22 -5.36 4.26
CA SER A 76 11.49 -4.69 4.55
C SER A 76 11.34 -3.17 4.66
N ALA A 77 10.41 -2.59 3.91
CA ALA A 77 10.16 -1.16 3.90
C ALA A 77 9.45 -0.69 5.18
N SER A 78 8.56 -1.52 5.74
CA SER A 78 7.90 -1.24 7.01
C SER A 78 8.84 -1.35 8.22
N LEU A 79 9.89 -2.19 8.14
CA LEU A 79 10.86 -2.35 9.22
C LEU A 79 11.86 -1.19 9.32
N LEU A 80 12.19 -0.54 8.20
CA LEU A 80 13.15 0.57 8.16
C LEU A 80 12.58 1.93 8.59
N ARG A 81 11.27 2.03 8.89
CA ARG A 81 10.63 3.29 9.26
C ARG A 81 9.96 3.22 10.62
N ASN A 82 10.19 4.27 11.40
CA ASN A 82 9.45 4.57 12.61
C ASN A 82 7.97 4.80 12.22
N ILE A 83 7.04 4.05 12.84
CA ILE A 83 5.58 4.04 12.59
C ILE A 83 4.96 5.44 12.54
N GLU A 84 5.61 6.41 13.18
CA GLU A 84 5.22 7.82 13.27
C GLU A 84 5.11 8.55 11.92
N PHE A 85 5.98 8.25 10.94
CA PHE A 85 5.89 8.88 9.61
C PHE A 85 4.61 8.47 8.84
N LEU A 86 4.25 7.18 8.93
CA LEU A 86 3.01 6.64 8.36
C LEU A 86 1.78 7.24 9.05
N THR A 87 1.88 7.47 10.36
CA THR A 87 0.79 7.97 11.19
C THR A 87 0.52 9.47 10.97
N ASN A 88 1.55 10.29 10.73
CA ASN A 88 1.42 11.75 10.65
C ASN A 88 0.89 12.27 9.30
N HIS A 89 1.20 11.62 8.17
CA HIS A 89 0.80 12.11 6.84
C HIS A 89 -0.57 11.59 6.36
N LEU A 90 -1.15 10.58 7.03
CA LEU A 90 -2.28 9.83 6.49
C LEU A 90 -3.49 9.75 7.45
N ARG A 91 -3.63 10.75 8.34
CA ARG A 91 -4.70 10.87 9.34
C ARG A 91 -6.14 10.93 8.79
N SER A 92 -6.37 10.94 7.48
CA SER A 92 -7.70 11.16 6.91
C SER A 92 -8.55 9.91 6.66
N LYS A 93 -8.00 8.68 6.74
CA LYS A 93 -8.78 7.44 6.59
C LYS A 93 -8.45 6.39 7.64
N ARG A 94 -9.50 5.73 8.11
CA ARG A 94 -9.58 4.95 9.36
C ARG A 94 -9.07 3.52 9.10
N PHE A 95 -8.22 3.03 10.01
CA PHE A 95 -7.64 1.68 10.10
C PHE A 95 -6.40 1.39 9.23
N TRP A 96 -5.35 0.84 9.86
CA TRP A 96 -4.09 0.42 9.22
C TRP A 96 -3.90 -1.07 9.42
N LEU A 97 -3.57 -1.80 8.35
CA LEU A 97 -3.13 -3.19 8.42
C LEU A 97 -1.81 -3.31 7.67
N THR A 98 -0.72 -3.52 8.42
CA THR A 98 0.54 -3.97 7.85
C THR A 98 0.39 -5.47 7.60
N PHE A 99 0.17 -5.86 6.35
CA PHE A 99 0.22 -7.27 5.97
C PHE A 99 1.67 -7.68 5.78
N ILE A 100 2.16 -8.49 6.71
CA ILE A 100 3.40 -9.26 6.55
C ILE A 100 3.02 -10.50 5.76
N ILE A 101 3.35 -10.54 4.47
CA ILE A 101 3.40 -11.81 3.73
C ILE A 101 4.88 -12.16 3.68
N GLU A 102 5.30 -13.06 4.57
CA GLU A 102 6.57 -13.78 4.41
C GLU A 102 6.32 -14.93 3.42
N LEU A 103 7.19 -15.04 2.42
CA LEU A 103 7.40 -16.28 1.67
C LEU A 103 8.77 -16.84 2.09
#